data_AF-S9VMT2-F1
#
_entry.id   AF-S9VMT2-F1
#
_cell.length_a   1.000
_cell.length_b   1.000
_cell.length_c   1.000
_cell.angle_alpha   90.00
_cell.angle_beta   90.00
_cell.angle_gamma   90.00
#
_symmetry.space_group_name_H-M   'P 1'
#
loop_
_entity.id
_entity.type
_entity.pdbx_description
1 polymer ?
#
loop_
_entity_poly.entity_id
_entity_poly.type
_entity_poly.pdbx_seq_one_letter_code
_entity_poly.pdbx_strand_id
1 'polypeptide(L)'
;MSVYSPHTALDAAAGGVNDWLASLIDAAGACRPIQPTSVDGTPPSPRSAATTTTGIGRVLQLAAPKPLEEVVADVKRGLRIPTARVALPDGWARDHAVRSVAICAGSGSSVFQMLKAPVDVLLSGEMGHHDVLAATAAGQAVILCEHTNTERGYLAQVLAPRLRALLGDDVNILVAEEDHDPLLVW
;
A
#
# COMPACT_ATOMS: atom_id res chain seq x y z
N MET A 1 -2.98 31.79 -4.60
CA MET A 1 -3.19 30.37 -4.26
C MET A 1 -2.14 29.58 -5.03
N SER A 2 -1.29 28.85 -4.32
CA SER A 2 -0.31 27.96 -4.94
C SER A 2 -0.79 26.53 -4.78
N VAL A 3 -0.62 25.70 -5.81
CA VAL A 3 -0.99 24.28 -5.78
C VAL A 3 0.28 23.46 -5.83
N TYR A 4 0.43 22.54 -4.87
CA TYR A 4 1.50 21.54 -4.86
C TYR A 4 0.87 20.15 -4.87
N SER A 5 1.29 19.30 -5.81
CA SER A 5 0.70 17.97 -6.02
C SER A 5 1.80 16.90 -6.04
N PRO A 6 2.30 16.48 -4.87
CA PRO A 6 3.23 15.37 -4.76
C PRO A 6 2.43 14.07 -4.91
N HIS A 7 2.20 13.65 -6.15
CA HIS A 7 1.47 12.44 -6.50
C HIS A 7 2.31 11.19 -6.16
N THR A 8 2.89 10.54 -7.17
CA THR A 8 3.75 9.35 -6.99
C THR A 8 4.97 9.57 -6.09
N ALA A 9 5.40 10.82 -5.92
CA ALA A 9 6.48 11.15 -4.98
C ALA A 9 6.12 10.81 -3.53
N LEU A 10 4.87 11.03 -3.13
CA LEU A 10 4.40 10.74 -1.77
C LEU A 10 4.15 9.24 -1.55
N ASP A 11 3.76 8.53 -2.61
CA ASP A 11 3.62 7.06 -2.59
C ASP A 11 4.97 6.38 -2.45
N ALA A 12 6.01 6.94 -3.07
CA ALA A 12 7.34 6.36 -3.11
C ALA A 12 8.19 6.69 -1.88
N ALA A 13 7.97 7.85 -1.27
CA ALA A 13 8.75 8.36 -0.14
C ALA A 13 8.79 7.40 1.04
N ALA A 14 9.89 7.44 1.80
CA ALA A 14 9.98 6.78 3.09
C ALA A 14 8.98 7.39 4.09
N GLY A 15 8.16 6.52 4.71
CA GLY A 15 7.02 6.93 5.54
C GLY A 15 5.88 7.53 4.72
N GLY A 16 5.81 7.21 3.42
CA GLY A 16 4.77 7.64 2.49
C GLY A 16 3.51 6.77 2.55
N VAL A 17 2.65 6.88 1.53
CA VAL A 17 1.34 6.22 1.50
C VAL A 17 1.46 4.69 1.59
N ASN A 18 2.38 4.09 0.84
CA ASN A 18 2.56 2.63 0.85
C ASN A 18 3.15 2.11 2.16
N ASP A 19 3.99 2.90 2.84
CA ASP A 19 4.51 2.55 4.17
C ASP A 19 3.41 2.64 5.24
N TRP A 20 2.53 3.63 5.12
CA TRP A 20 1.34 3.73 5.97
C TRP A 20 0.44 2.50 5.78
N LEU A 21 0.08 2.13 4.54
CA LEU A 21 -0.70 0.91 4.26
C LEU A 21 -0.04 -0.34 4.84
N ALA A 22 1.28 -0.49 4.72
CA ALA A 22 2.01 -1.61 5.30
C ALA A 22 1.86 -1.66 6.83
N SER A 23 1.94 -0.50 7.49
CA SER A 23 1.80 -0.42 8.95
C SER A 23 0.39 -0.75 9.47
N LEU A 24 -0.64 -0.61 8.63
CA LEU A 24 -2.01 -1.04 8.97
C LEU A 24 -2.12 -2.56 9.10
N ILE A 25 -1.31 -3.32 8.34
CA ILE A 25 -1.28 -4.78 8.36
C ILE A 25 -0.37 -5.29 9.47
N ASP A 26 0.87 -4.81 9.52
CA ASP A 26 1.86 -5.23 10.51
C ASP A 26 2.96 -4.18 10.66
N ALA A 27 2.85 -3.35 11.70
CA ALA A 27 3.85 -2.34 12.03
C ALA A 27 5.21 -2.92 12.48
N ALA A 28 5.28 -4.20 12.86
CA ALA A 28 6.53 -4.87 13.22
C ALA A 28 7.17 -5.59 12.02
N GLY A 29 6.48 -5.67 10.88
CA GLY A 29 6.96 -6.30 9.67
C GLY A 29 8.07 -5.51 8.97
N ALA A 30 8.89 -6.21 8.20
CA ALA A 30 9.98 -5.61 7.43
C ALA A 30 9.45 -5.14 6.07
N CYS A 31 9.59 -3.85 5.78
CA CYS A 31 9.07 -3.23 4.56
C CYS A 31 10.22 -2.77 3.64
N ARG A 32 10.10 -3.04 2.34
CA ARG A 32 11.07 -2.57 1.32
C ARG A 32 10.34 -2.18 0.03
N PRO A 33 10.89 -1.25 -0.79
CA PRO A 33 10.28 -0.92 -2.08
C PRO A 33 10.26 -2.12 -3.05
N ILE A 34 9.24 -2.18 -3.91
CA ILE A 34 9.18 -3.13 -5.03
C ILE A 34 10.24 -2.75 -6.06
N GLN A 35 10.29 -1.47 -6.41
CA GLN A 35 11.32 -0.88 -7.25
C GLN A 35 12.00 0.29 -6.50
N PRO A 36 13.20 0.08 -5.95
CA PRO A 36 13.95 1.14 -5.26
C PRO A 36 14.31 2.29 -6.22
N THR A 37 14.19 3.53 -5.76
CA THR A 37 14.66 4.71 -6.50
C THR A 37 16.15 4.94 -6.23
N SER A 38 16.91 5.20 -7.29
CA SER A 38 18.30 5.63 -7.18
C SER A 38 18.41 7.07 -6.69
N VAL A 39 19.17 7.30 -5.63
CA VAL A 39 19.41 8.64 -5.07
C VAL A 39 20.17 9.58 -6.02
N ASP A 40 20.98 9.05 -6.95
CA ASP A 40 21.83 9.86 -7.84
C ASP A 40 21.65 9.55 -9.35
N GLY A 41 20.54 8.92 -9.74
CA GLY A 41 20.31 8.48 -11.13
C GLY A 41 21.18 7.29 -11.58
N THR A 42 22.13 6.84 -10.77
CA THR A 42 22.87 5.58 -10.93
C THR A 42 22.01 4.40 -10.45
N PRO A 43 21.81 3.33 -11.26
CA PRO A 43 21.04 2.17 -10.83
C PRO A 43 21.50 1.68 -9.45
N PRO A 44 20.59 1.31 -8.53
CA PRO A 44 20.99 0.92 -7.21
C PRO A 44 21.86 -0.34 -7.33
N SER A 45 23.07 -0.30 -6.77
CA SER A 45 23.86 -1.52 -6.62
C SER A 45 23.12 -2.50 -5.69
N PRO A 46 23.38 -3.81 -5.75
CA PRO A 46 22.77 -4.78 -4.83
C PRO A 46 22.94 -4.39 -3.35
N ARG A 47 24.05 -3.72 -3.02
CA ARG A 47 24.35 -3.19 -1.68
C ARG A 47 23.55 -1.94 -1.32
N SER A 48 23.31 -1.02 -2.26
CA SER A 48 22.54 0.21 -1.98
C SER A 48 21.04 -0.02 -2.08
N ALA A 49 20.58 -0.96 -2.92
CA ALA A 49 19.20 -1.42 -2.97
C ALA A 49 18.70 -1.95 -1.62
N ALA A 50 19.59 -2.58 -0.83
CA ALA A 50 19.29 -3.07 0.51
C ALA A 50 19.12 -1.95 1.55
N THR A 51 19.61 -0.74 1.27
CA THR A 51 19.54 0.43 2.18
C THR A 51 18.55 1.49 1.70
N THR A 52 18.10 1.43 0.45
CA THR A 52 17.16 2.39 -0.10
C THR A 52 15.75 2.15 0.45
N THR A 53 15.23 3.12 1.19
CA THR A 53 13.86 3.10 1.75
C THR A 53 12.81 3.76 0.85
N THR A 54 13.24 4.43 -0.22
CA THR A 54 12.37 5.14 -1.19
C THR A 54 12.22 4.35 -2.48
N GLY A 55 11.01 4.26 -3.02
CA GLY A 55 10.77 3.55 -4.27
C GLY A 55 9.30 3.25 -4.51
N ILE A 56 8.97 2.73 -5.68
CA ILE A 56 7.60 2.41 -6.07
C ILE A 56 7.12 1.17 -5.32
N GLY A 57 5.90 1.23 -4.78
CA GLY A 57 5.23 0.17 -4.04
C GLY A 57 6.02 -0.33 -2.82
N ARG A 58 5.48 -1.32 -2.12
CA ARG A 58 6.17 -2.00 -1.03
C ARG A 58 5.99 -3.50 -1.07
N VAL A 59 6.99 -4.23 -0.60
CA VAL A 59 6.87 -5.62 -0.16
C VAL A 59 7.02 -5.61 1.35
N LEU A 60 5.93 -5.95 2.03
CA LEU A 60 5.89 -6.20 3.46
C LEU A 60 6.13 -7.69 3.72
N GLN A 61 7.13 -8.00 4.53
CA GLN A 61 7.31 -9.31 5.15
C GLN A 61 6.77 -9.22 6.57
N LEU A 62 5.77 -10.05 6.89
CA LEU A 62 5.14 -10.05 8.22
C LEU A 62 6.13 -10.55 9.27
N ALA A 63 6.07 -9.97 10.47
CA ALA A 63 6.90 -10.40 11.61
C ALA A 63 6.59 -11.84 12.02
N ALA A 64 5.32 -12.25 11.88
CA ALA A 64 4.87 -13.63 12.00
C ALA A 64 3.75 -13.90 10.97
N PRO A 65 3.59 -15.15 10.50
CA PRO A 65 2.51 -15.48 9.58
C PRO A 65 1.14 -15.20 10.20
N LYS A 66 0.21 -14.67 9.40
CA LYS A 66 -1.18 -14.40 9.81
C LYS A 66 -2.18 -15.08 8.88
N PRO A 67 -3.35 -15.52 9.37
CA PRO A 67 -4.47 -15.91 8.52
C PRO A 67 -4.85 -14.77 7.56
N LEU A 68 -5.19 -15.10 6.31
CA LEU A 68 -5.58 -14.10 5.30
C LEU A 68 -6.77 -13.24 5.77
N GLU A 69 -7.74 -13.82 6.45
CA GLU A 69 -8.88 -13.07 7.01
C GLU A 69 -8.48 -12.04 8.06
N GLU A 70 -7.41 -12.29 8.84
CA GLU A 70 -6.87 -11.30 9.77
C GLU A 70 -6.20 -10.15 9.02
N VAL A 71 -5.44 -10.45 7.95
CA VAL A 71 -4.86 -9.41 7.07
C VAL A 71 -5.96 -8.53 6.48
N VAL A 72 -7.04 -9.13 5.97
CA VAL A 72 -8.21 -8.38 5.44
C VAL A 72 -8.88 -7.55 6.54
N ALA A 73 -9.03 -8.09 7.75
CA ALA A 73 -9.61 -7.37 8.88
C ALA A 73 -8.74 -6.18 9.32
N ASP A 74 -7.41 -6.36 9.34
CA ASP A 74 -6.42 -5.33 9.65
C ASP A 74 -6.50 -4.18 8.64
N VAL A 75 -6.51 -4.49 7.33
CA VAL A 75 -6.67 -3.49 6.26
C VAL A 75 -7.99 -2.74 6.40
N LYS A 76 -9.12 -3.45 6.55
CA LYS A 76 -10.44 -2.81 6.69
C LYS A 76 -10.51 -1.88 7.90
N ARG A 77 -9.96 -2.30 9.03
CA ARG A 77 -9.93 -1.51 10.27
C ARG A 77 -9.05 -0.27 10.11
N GLY A 78 -7.87 -0.42 9.52
CA GLY A 78 -6.93 0.69 9.28
C GLY A 78 -7.47 1.73 8.29
N LEU A 79 -8.12 1.26 7.22
CA LEU A 79 -8.76 2.10 6.20
C LEU A 79 -10.13 2.64 6.63
N ARG A 80 -10.72 2.07 7.69
CA ARG A 80 -12.07 2.39 8.18
C ARG A 80 -13.16 2.15 7.13
N ILE A 81 -13.04 1.05 6.38
CA ILE A 81 -13.99 0.66 5.33
C ILE A 81 -14.80 -0.59 5.74
N PRO A 82 -16.09 -0.66 5.36
CA PRO A 82 -16.95 -1.78 5.76
C PRO A 82 -16.67 -3.06 4.98
N THR A 83 -16.09 -2.95 3.78
CA THR A 83 -15.91 -4.05 2.82
C THR A 83 -14.56 -3.94 2.11
N ALA A 84 -14.03 -5.08 1.68
CA ALA A 84 -12.92 -5.19 0.76
C ALA A 84 -13.25 -6.32 -0.24
N ARG A 85 -12.80 -6.20 -1.48
CA ARG A 85 -12.95 -7.25 -2.49
C ARG A 85 -11.73 -8.17 -2.42
N VAL A 86 -11.95 -9.47 -2.34
CA VAL A 86 -10.88 -10.46 -2.17
C VAL A 86 -10.99 -11.53 -3.24
N ALA A 87 -9.89 -11.82 -3.92
CA ALA A 87 -9.75 -12.96 -4.84
C ALA A 87 -8.71 -13.93 -4.28
N LEU A 88 -9.00 -15.23 -4.37
CA LEU A 88 -8.17 -16.30 -3.80
C LEU A 88 -7.64 -17.20 -4.91
N PRO A 89 -6.40 -17.71 -4.81
CA PRO A 89 -5.95 -18.84 -5.60
C PRO A 89 -6.78 -20.10 -5.34
N ASP A 90 -6.75 -21.04 -6.29
CA ASP A 90 -7.39 -22.34 -6.12
C ASP A 90 -6.83 -23.08 -4.89
N GLY A 91 -7.72 -23.61 -4.06
CA GLY A 91 -7.37 -24.34 -2.84
C GLY A 91 -7.00 -23.46 -1.64
N TRP A 92 -6.98 -22.13 -1.79
CA TRP A 92 -6.83 -21.24 -0.64
C TRP A 92 -8.17 -21.06 0.08
N ALA A 93 -8.09 -21.04 1.41
CA ALA A 93 -9.19 -20.68 2.29
C ALA A 93 -8.86 -19.39 3.04
N ARG A 94 -9.84 -18.86 3.78
CA ARG A 94 -9.71 -17.62 4.55
C ARG A 94 -8.63 -17.67 5.63
N ASP A 95 -8.30 -18.86 6.10
CA ASP A 95 -7.30 -19.13 7.12
C ASP A 95 -5.90 -19.42 6.55
N HIS A 96 -5.70 -19.29 5.22
CA HIS A 96 -4.41 -19.50 4.60
C HIS A 96 -3.34 -18.58 5.24
N ALA A 97 -2.18 -19.15 5.59
CA ALA A 97 -1.13 -18.45 6.30
C ALA A 97 -0.34 -17.52 5.35
N VAL A 98 -0.60 -16.22 5.45
CA VAL A 98 0.10 -15.16 4.73
C VAL A 98 1.42 -14.84 5.44
N ARG A 99 2.49 -14.66 4.67
CA ARG A 99 3.82 -14.24 5.15
C ARG A 99 4.29 -12.94 4.52
N SER A 100 3.78 -12.63 3.33
CA SER A 100 4.23 -11.53 2.51
C SER A 100 3.10 -10.84 1.76
N VAL A 101 3.15 -9.52 1.71
CA VAL A 101 2.16 -8.68 1.02
C VAL A 101 2.90 -7.68 0.13
N ALA A 102 2.61 -7.69 -1.17
CA ALA A 102 2.97 -6.57 -2.05
C ALA A 102 1.87 -5.53 -2.02
N ILE A 103 2.24 -4.26 -1.90
CA ILE A 103 1.34 -3.14 -1.62
C ILE A 103 1.58 -2.05 -2.66
N CYS A 104 0.50 -1.56 -3.25
CA CYS A 104 0.49 -0.36 -4.07
C CYS A 104 -0.85 0.36 -3.86
N ALA A 105 -0.84 1.52 -3.21
CA ALA A 105 -2.00 2.40 -3.16
C ALA A 105 -2.46 2.79 -4.58
N GLY A 106 -3.75 3.09 -4.74
CA GLY A 106 -4.32 3.42 -6.04
C GLY A 106 -4.35 2.21 -6.99
N SER A 107 -3.80 2.36 -8.19
CA SER A 107 -3.83 1.32 -9.24
C SER A 107 -2.51 0.51 -9.29
N GLY A 108 -2.55 -0.74 -8.82
CA GLY A 108 -1.33 -1.52 -8.56
C GLY A 108 -0.83 -2.47 -9.66
N SER A 109 -1.62 -2.78 -10.69
CA SER A 109 -1.30 -3.85 -11.65
C SER A 109 0.11 -3.75 -12.26
N SER A 110 0.48 -2.58 -12.79
CA SER A 110 1.79 -2.36 -13.42
C SER A 110 2.93 -2.40 -12.42
N VAL A 111 2.68 -1.99 -11.17
CA VAL A 111 3.66 -2.04 -10.08
C VAL A 111 3.93 -3.49 -9.66
N PHE A 112 2.90 -4.32 -9.57
CA PHE A 112 3.07 -5.73 -9.20
C PHE A 112 3.84 -6.54 -10.26
N GLN A 113 3.74 -6.16 -11.55
CA GLN A 113 4.57 -6.75 -12.62
C GLN A 113 6.08 -6.53 -12.42
N MET A 114 6.48 -5.57 -11.57
CA MET A 114 7.88 -5.29 -11.28
C MET A 114 8.48 -6.21 -10.19
N LEU A 115 7.64 -6.99 -9.50
CA LEU A 115 8.08 -7.93 -8.47
C LEU A 115 9.11 -8.91 -9.02
N LYS A 116 10.19 -9.10 -8.26
CA LYS A 116 11.29 -10.03 -8.60
C LYS A 116 11.14 -11.42 -7.99
N ALA A 117 10.23 -11.56 -7.04
CA ALA A 117 9.90 -12.79 -6.35
C ALA A 117 8.39 -12.79 -6.07
N PRO A 118 7.75 -13.97 -6.04
CA PRO A 118 6.35 -14.07 -5.68
C PRO A 118 6.12 -13.62 -4.23
N VAL A 119 4.91 -13.15 -3.96
CA VAL A 119 4.39 -12.85 -2.62
C VAL A 119 3.03 -13.51 -2.45
N ASP A 120 2.59 -13.70 -1.22
CA ASP A 120 1.33 -14.39 -0.93
C ASP A 120 0.11 -13.53 -1.30
N VAL A 121 0.17 -12.21 -1.05
CA VAL A 121 -0.95 -11.28 -1.24
C VAL A 121 -0.53 -10.05 -2.02
N LEU A 122 -1.39 -9.59 -2.92
CA LEU A 122 -1.34 -8.28 -3.57
C LEU A 122 -2.43 -7.38 -2.98
N LEU A 123 -2.06 -6.24 -2.41
CA LEU A 123 -2.98 -5.23 -1.86
C LEU A 123 -2.93 -3.96 -2.70
N SER A 124 -4.07 -3.55 -3.25
CA SER A 124 -4.19 -2.30 -3.99
C SER A 124 -5.57 -1.66 -3.84
N GLY A 125 -5.75 -0.46 -4.39
CA GLY A 125 -7.08 0.11 -4.56
C GLY A 125 -7.83 -0.63 -5.66
N GLU A 126 -7.20 -0.76 -6.83
CA GLU A 126 -7.81 -1.35 -8.02
C GLU A 126 -6.82 -2.15 -8.88
N MET A 127 -7.38 -3.14 -9.59
CA MET A 127 -6.71 -3.95 -10.60
C MET A 127 -7.72 -4.33 -11.68
N GLY A 128 -7.24 -4.53 -12.91
CA GLY A 128 -8.08 -5.03 -14.01
C GLY A 128 -8.51 -6.49 -13.78
N HIS A 129 -9.68 -6.88 -14.32
CA HIS A 129 -10.21 -8.23 -14.15
C HIS A 129 -9.20 -9.33 -14.55
N HIS A 130 -8.53 -9.18 -15.69
CA HIS A 130 -7.54 -10.14 -16.14
C HIS A 130 -6.25 -10.15 -15.31
N ASP A 131 -5.86 -9.02 -14.72
CA ASP A 131 -4.72 -8.97 -13.80
C ASP A 131 -5.03 -9.74 -12.51
N VAL A 132 -6.25 -9.63 -12.00
CA VAL A 132 -6.71 -10.41 -10.84
C VAL A 132 -6.70 -11.90 -11.14
N LEU A 133 -7.23 -12.32 -12.29
CA LEU A 133 -7.21 -13.73 -12.71
C LEU A 133 -5.77 -14.26 -12.86
N ALA A 134 -4.87 -13.46 -13.44
CA ALA A 134 -3.47 -13.83 -13.59
C ALA A 134 -2.79 -14.00 -12.23
N ALA A 135 -3.05 -13.09 -11.28
CA ALA A 135 -2.51 -13.17 -9.92
C ALA A 135 -2.98 -14.44 -9.19
N THR A 136 -4.28 -14.74 -9.20
CA THR A 136 -4.81 -15.95 -8.54
C THR A 136 -4.31 -17.24 -9.20
N ALA A 137 -4.17 -17.26 -10.52
CA ALA A 137 -3.56 -18.39 -11.24
C ALA A 137 -2.07 -18.57 -10.93
N ALA A 138 -1.37 -17.48 -10.58
CA ALA A 138 0.02 -17.50 -10.13
C ALA A 138 0.18 -17.86 -8.64
N GLY A 139 -0.90 -18.20 -7.94
CA GLY A 139 -0.85 -18.59 -6.53
C GLY A 139 -0.81 -17.40 -5.56
N GLN A 140 -1.29 -16.22 -5.98
CA GLN A 140 -1.31 -15.01 -5.15
C GLN A 140 -2.75 -14.57 -4.89
N ALA A 141 -3.10 -14.30 -3.63
CA ALA A 141 -4.36 -13.67 -3.30
C ALA A 141 -4.33 -12.17 -3.61
N VAL A 142 -5.50 -11.59 -3.87
CA VAL A 142 -5.65 -10.15 -4.16
C VAL A 142 -6.65 -9.54 -3.19
N ILE A 143 -6.29 -8.40 -2.61
CA ILE A 143 -7.17 -7.55 -1.79
C ILE A 143 -7.29 -6.20 -2.50
N LEU A 144 -8.53 -5.82 -2.86
CA LEU A 144 -8.85 -4.53 -3.46
C LEU A 144 -9.75 -3.72 -2.52
N CYS A 145 -9.37 -2.47 -2.30
CA CYS A 145 -10.01 -1.59 -1.33
C CYS A 145 -10.58 -0.29 -1.93
N GLU A 146 -10.64 -0.18 -3.26
CA GLU A 146 -10.93 1.06 -4.00
C GLU A 146 -9.84 2.13 -3.87
N HIS A 147 -9.73 2.96 -4.91
CA HIS A 147 -8.60 3.87 -5.11
C HIS A 147 -8.49 4.89 -3.96
N THR A 148 -9.54 5.67 -3.73
CA THR A 148 -9.54 6.76 -2.74
C THR A 148 -9.30 6.24 -1.33
N ASN A 149 -9.88 5.09 -0.99
CA ASN A 149 -9.74 4.48 0.34
C ASN A 149 -8.28 4.14 0.66
N THR A 150 -7.50 3.65 -0.32
CA THR A 150 -6.09 3.27 -0.11
C THR A 150 -5.12 4.43 0.02
N GLU A 151 -5.55 5.67 -0.26
CA GLU A 151 -4.67 6.84 -0.25
C GLU A 151 -5.09 7.86 0.83
N ARG A 152 -6.38 8.12 0.94
CA ARG A 152 -6.89 9.29 1.67
C ARG A 152 -6.60 9.27 3.16
N GLY A 153 -6.65 8.08 3.78
CA GLY A 153 -6.38 7.95 5.21
C GLY A 153 -4.99 8.43 5.62
N TYR A 154 -4.01 8.36 4.71
CA TYR A 154 -2.65 8.87 4.92
C TYR A 154 -2.64 10.37 5.25
N LEU A 155 -3.51 11.17 4.62
CA LEU A 155 -3.55 12.62 4.81
C LEU A 155 -3.85 12.98 6.26
N ALA A 156 -4.90 12.37 6.84
CA ALA A 156 -5.32 12.66 8.20
C ALA A 156 -4.44 11.95 9.25
N GLN A 157 -4.02 10.72 8.98
CA GLN A 157 -3.33 9.88 9.97
C GLN A 157 -1.82 10.14 10.04
N VAL A 158 -1.20 10.61 8.94
CA VAL A 158 0.27 10.74 8.85
C VAL A 158 0.70 12.13 8.40
N LEU A 159 0.23 12.58 7.23
CA LEU A 159 0.76 13.80 6.62
C LEU A 159 0.40 15.05 7.45
N ALA A 160 -0.85 15.21 7.84
CA ALA A 160 -1.29 16.38 8.60
C ALA A 160 -0.59 16.49 9.98
N PRO A 161 -0.51 15.43 10.81
CA PRO A 161 0.30 15.47 12.03
C PRO A 161 1.78 15.79 11.77
N ARG A 162 2.38 15.23 10.73
CA ARG A 162 3.78 15.48 10.36
C ARG A 162 4.00 16.94 9.95
N LEU A 163 3.10 17.53 9.17
CA LEU A 163 3.18 18.93 8.77
C LEU A 163 2.99 19.87 9.97
N ARG A 164 2.05 19.58 10.87
CA ARG A 164 1.88 20.37 12.11
C ARG A 164 3.14 20.34 12.97
N ALA A 165 3.76 19.18 13.13
CA ALA A 165 5.01 19.06 13.88
C ALA A 165 6.18 19.83 13.25
N LEU A 166 6.22 19.93 11.91
CA LEU A 166 7.30 20.62 11.18
C LEU A 166 7.10 22.13 11.06
N LEU A 167 5.85 22.58 10.92
CA LEU A 167 5.52 23.98 10.62
C LEU A 167 5.04 24.75 11.86
N GLY A 168 4.71 24.05 12.95
CA GLY A 168 4.21 24.67 14.18
C GLY A 168 2.83 25.32 14.00
N ASP A 169 2.53 26.27 14.88
CA ASP A 169 1.23 26.94 14.96
C ASP A 169 1.07 28.11 13.96
N ASP A 170 2.15 28.49 13.26
CA ASP A 170 2.14 29.57 12.27
C ASP A 170 1.34 29.21 11.01
N VAL A 171 1.10 27.91 10.78
CA VAL A 171 0.38 27.39 9.62
C VAL A 171 -0.77 26.50 10.06
N ASN A 172 -2.00 26.90 9.72
CA ASN A 172 -3.17 26.07 9.95
C ASN A 172 -3.23 24.90 8.94
N ILE A 173 -3.17 23.66 9.43
CA ILE A 173 -3.22 22.45 8.61
C ILE A 173 -4.60 21.81 8.69
N LEU A 174 -5.33 21.90 7.58
CA LEU A 174 -6.67 21.33 7.39
C LEU A 174 -6.61 20.18 6.38
N VAL A 175 -7.41 19.14 6.61
CA VAL A 175 -7.63 18.03 5.67
C VAL A 175 -9.05 18.16 5.14
N ALA A 176 -9.24 18.10 3.82
CA ALA A 176 -10.57 18.21 3.23
C ALA A 176 -11.48 17.07 3.69
N GLU A 177 -12.75 17.36 3.95
CA GLU A 177 -13.74 16.38 4.42
C GLU A 177 -14.80 16.02 3.37
N GLU A 178 -15.03 16.88 2.37
CA GLU A 178 -16.06 16.67 1.35
C GLU A 178 -15.69 15.62 0.30
N ASP A 179 -14.39 15.45 0.03
CA ASP A 179 -13.90 14.53 -0.99
C ASP A 179 -13.94 13.07 -0.47
N HIS A 180 -14.53 12.18 -1.26
CA HIS A 180 -14.85 10.80 -0.89
C HIS A 180 -14.75 9.87 -2.11
N ASP A 181 -14.66 8.57 -1.86
CA ASP A 181 -14.64 7.58 -2.94
C ASP A 181 -15.94 7.69 -3.77
N PRO A 182 -15.86 7.79 -5.11
CA PRO A 182 -17.04 7.95 -5.95
C PRO A 182 -17.87 6.66 -6.07
N LEU A 183 -17.34 5.51 -5.65
CA LEU A 183 -18.01 4.22 -5.73
C LEU A 183 -18.73 3.89 -4.42
N LEU A 184 -20.00 3.50 -4.54
CA LEU A 184 -20.83 3.08 -3.42
C LEU A 184 -21.14 1.59 -3.52
N VAL A 185 -21.18 0.92 -2.37
CA VAL A 185 -21.72 -0.44 -2.23
C VAL A 185 -23.20 -0.31 -1.89
N TRP A 186 -24.08 -0.82 -2.76
CA TRP A 186 -25.54 -0.85 -2.56
C TRP A 186 -26.02 -2.25 -2.18
#